data_AF-A0A4U7D6A2-F1
#
_entry.id   AF-A0A4U7D6A2-F1
#
_cell.length_a   1.000
_cell.length_b   1.000
_cell.length_c   1.000
_cell.angle_alpha   90.00
_cell.angle_beta   90.00
_cell.angle_gamma   90.00
#
_symmetry.space_group_name_H-M   'P 1'
#
loop_
_entity.id
_entity.type
_entity.pdbx_description
1 polymer ?
#
loop_
_entity_poly.entity_id
_entity_poly.type
_entity_poly.pdbx_seq_one_letter_code
_entity_poly.pdbx_strand_id
1 'polypeptide(L)'
;MSSRLRHPLVSVALTFAVTLPWIGTFFSYGGYGTVHPGENITPLAAVLVSGLSILGAAFLLAWAAETAEKDVPQAFAIAVLAVLAVAPEYAVDALYAWQAGAGSAAAGNLAVANMTGANRILIGLGWSGIALFTIYRAASTNDAAVE
;
A
#
# COMPACT_ATOMS: atom_id res chain seq x y z
N MET A 1 -23.01 -6.49 -18.15
CA MET A 1 -21.56 -6.34 -17.88
C MET A 1 -20.82 -7.41 -18.67
N SER A 2 -19.99 -7.04 -19.65
CA SER A 2 -19.43 -7.99 -20.64
C SER A 2 -18.47 -9.00 -19.99
N SER A 3 -18.44 -10.24 -20.50
CA SER A 3 -17.62 -11.35 -19.96
C SER A 3 -16.12 -11.03 -19.90
N ARG A 4 -15.63 -10.14 -20.77
CA ARG A 4 -14.23 -9.69 -20.83
C ARG A 4 -13.80 -8.92 -19.58
N LEU A 5 -14.69 -8.16 -18.95
CA LEU A 5 -14.38 -7.37 -17.75
C LEU A 5 -14.25 -8.19 -16.47
N ARG A 6 -14.62 -9.49 -16.51
CA ARG A 6 -14.53 -10.39 -15.36
C ARG A 6 -13.20 -11.16 -15.29
N HIS A 7 -12.33 -11.00 -16.29
CA HIS A 7 -11.08 -11.74 -16.35
C HIS A 7 -10.07 -11.20 -15.31
N PRO A 8 -9.37 -12.04 -14.53
CA PRO A 8 -8.46 -11.58 -13.47
C PRO A 8 -7.32 -10.70 -14.00
N LEU A 9 -6.87 -10.92 -15.25
CA LEU A 9 -5.88 -10.05 -15.91
C LEU A 9 -6.37 -8.61 -16.10
N VAL A 10 -7.68 -8.36 -16.13
CA VAL A 10 -8.21 -6.99 -16.16
C VAL A 10 -7.89 -6.28 -14.85
N SER A 11 -8.06 -6.94 -13.71
CA SER A 11 -7.68 -6.37 -12.41
C SER A 11 -6.19 -6.08 -12.35
N VAL A 12 -5.34 -7.02 -12.77
CA VAL A 12 -3.88 -6.80 -12.83
C VAL A 12 -3.52 -5.63 -13.75
N ALA A 13 -4.10 -5.58 -14.95
CA ALA A 13 -3.86 -4.50 -15.90
C ALA A 13 -4.33 -3.14 -15.39
N LEU A 14 -5.48 -3.08 -14.71
CA LEU A 14 -5.99 -1.85 -14.09
C LEU A 14 -5.09 -1.40 -12.94
N THR A 15 -4.70 -2.30 -12.05
CA THR A 15 -3.79 -2.00 -10.93
C THR A 15 -2.41 -1.55 -11.45
N PHE A 16 -1.91 -2.16 -12.52
CA PHE A 16 -0.71 -1.68 -13.19
C PHE A 16 -0.92 -0.29 -13.82
N ALA A 17 -2.04 -0.07 -14.50
CA ALA A 17 -2.35 1.20 -15.14
C ALA A 17 -2.41 2.36 -14.16
N VAL A 18 -2.91 2.16 -12.93
CA VAL A 18 -2.93 3.24 -11.92
C VAL A 18 -1.53 3.64 -11.43
N THR A 19 -0.49 2.86 -11.71
CA THR A 19 0.90 3.26 -11.41
C THR A 19 1.47 4.23 -12.45
N LEU A 20 0.96 4.18 -13.69
CA LEU A 20 1.51 4.90 -14.84
C LEU A 20 1.43 6.44 -14.73
N PRO A 21 0.38 7.07 -14.16
CA PRO A 21 0.31 8.52 -14.05
C PRO A 21 1.51 9.13 -13.32
N TRP A 22 1.95 8.54 -12.19
CA TRP A 22 3.16 9.01 -11.49
C TRP A 22 4.42 8.83 -12.34
N ILE A 23 4.55 7.70 -13.05
CA ILE A 23 5.65 7.46 -13.98
C ILE A 23 5.66 8.52 -15.10
N GLY A 24 4.48 8.89 -15.62
CA GLY A 24 4.33 9.98 -16.58
C GLY A 24 4.81 11.31 -16.01
N THR A 25 4.43 11.65 -14.77
CA THR A 25 4.92 12.89 -14.12
C THR A 25 6.43 12.89 -13.91
N PHE A 26 7.01 11.72 -13.64
CA PHE A 26 8.46 11.54 -13.50
C PHE A 26 9.20 11.84 -14.80
N PHE A 27 8.74 11.29 -15.93
CA PHE A 27 9.40 11.49 -17.22
C PHE A 27 9.14 12.85 -17.87
N SER A 28 8.01 13.49 -17.58
CA SER A 28 7.61 14.77 -18.20
C SER A 28 8.61 15.90 -17.96
N TYR A 29 9.39 15.83 -16.87
CA TYR A 29 10.33 16.88 -16.47
C TYR A 29 11.71 16.29 -16.14
N GLY A 30 12.20 15.30 -16.90
CA GLY A 30 13.59 14.85 -16.79
C GLY A 30 13.97 14.10 -15.51
N GLY A 31 13.00 13.65 -14.71
CA GLY A 31 13.19 12.86 -13.49
C GLY A 31 13.82 13.61 -12.32
N TYR A 32 14.30 12.87 -11.30
CA TYR A 32 14.90 13.42 -10.07
C TYR A 32 16.20 14.23 -10.29
N GLY A 33 16.71 14.31 -11.53
CA GLY A 33 17.92 15.08 -11.87
C GLY A 33 17.67 16.57 -12.14
N THR A 34 16.42 17.03 -12.19
CA THR A 34 16.09 18.44 -12.46
C THR A 34 15.08 19.00 -11.47
N VAL A 35 13.80 18.66 -11.59
CA VAL A 35 12.72 19.07 -10.68
C VAL A 35 12.07 17.81 -10.10
N HIS A 36 11.83 17.80 -8.79
CA HIS A 36 11.17 16.68 -8.15
C HIS A 36 9.77 16.47 -8.78
N PRO A 37 9.39 15.25 -9.20
CA PRO A 37 8.14 15.00 -9.94
C PRO A 37 6.88 15.56 -9.26
N GLY A 38 6.86 15.54 -7.92
CA GLY A 38 5.76 16.07 -7.12
C GLY A 38 5.63 17.60 -7.11
N GLU A 39 6.68 18.34 -7.49
CA GLU A 39 6.66 19.81 -7.57
C GLU A 39 6.15 20.32 -8.92
N ASN A 40 6.05 19.44 -9.92
CA ASN A 40 5.56 19.77 -11.27
C ASN A 40 4.03 19.88 -11.36
N ILE A 41 3.33 19.46 -10.31
CA ILE A 41 1.88 19.42 -10.22
C ILE A 41 1.44 20.01 -8.89
N THR A 42 0.15 20.35 -8.76
CA THR A 42 -0.37 20.87 -7.49
C THR A 42 -0.16 19.87 -6.35
N PRO A 43 0.04 20.31 -5.10
CA PRO A 43 0.29 19.40 -3.97
C PRO A 43 -0.79 18.32 -3.78
N LEU A 44 -2.06 18.69 -3.97
CA LEU A 44 -3.16 17.73 -3.88
C LEU A 44 -3.08 16.67 -4.99
N ALA A 45 -2.76 17.08 -6.21
CA ALA A 45 -2.55 16.13 -7.32
C ALA A 45 -1.35 15.22 -7.05
N ALA A 46 -0.25 15.75 -6.48
CA ALA A 46 0.92 14.96 -6.13
C ALA A 46 0.55 13.87 -5.12
N VAL A 47 -0.17 14.22 -4.05
CA VAL A 47 -0.64 13.26 -3.04
C VAL A 47 -1.54 12.18 -3.66
N LEU A 48 -2.53 12.58 -4.47
CA LEU A 48 -3.46 11.63 -5.06
C LEU A 48 -2.79 10.70 -6.10
N VAL A 49 -2.00 11.26 -7.00
CA VAL A 49 -1.34 10.50 -8.07
C VAL A 49 -0.29 9.56 -7.50
N SER A 50 0.61 10.05 -6.66
CA SER A 50 1.64 9.21 -6.02
C SER A 50 1.01 8.18 -5.07
N GLY A 51 0.01 8.58 -4.28
CA GLY A 51 -0.70 7.68 -3.36
C GLY A 51 -1.40 6.53 -4.08
N LEU A 52 -2.11 6.82 -5.18
CA LEU A 52 -2.73 5.77 -6.00
C LEU A 52 -1.69 4.86 -6.66
N SER A 53 -0.57 5.40 -7.11
CA SER A 53 0.54 4.60 -7.65
C SER A 53 1.15 3.68 -6.59
N ILE A 54 1.36 4.18 -5.37
CA ILE A 54 1.88 3.39 -4.23
C ILE A 54 0.88 2.29 -3.84
N LEU A 55 -0.41 2.60 -3.75
CA LEU A 55 -1.46 1.62 -3.47
C LEU A 55 -1.50 0.54 -4.56
N GLY A 56 -1.47 0.93 -5.83
CA GLY A 56 -1.42 -0.01 -6.96
C GLY A 56 -0.20 -0.93 -6.89
N ALA A 57 0.99 -0.36 -6.63
CA ALA A 57 2.20 -1.14 -6.45
C ALA A 57 2.11 -2.13 -5.28
N ALA A 58 1.52 -1.73 -4.14
CA ALA A 58 1.33 -2.59 -2.98
C ALA A 58 0.46 -3.82 -3.30
N PHE A 59 -0.64 -3.64 -4.04
CA PHE A 59 -1.48 -4.75 -4.49
C PHE A 59 -0.74 -5.68 -5.47
N LEU A 60 0.04 -5.13 -6.39
CA LEU A 60 0.86 -5.94 -7.31
C LEU A 60 1.91 -6.76 -6.55
N LEU A 61 2.55 -6.18 -5.53
CA LEU A 61 3.50 -6.88 -4.66
C LEU A 61 2.82 -7.98 -3.84
N ALA A 62 1.64 -7.71 -3.29
CA ALA A 62 0.87 -8.71 -2.55
C ALA A 62 0.49 -9.91 -3.43
N TRP A 63 -0.03 -9.67 -4.64
CA TRP A 63 -0.36 -10.74 -5.58
C TRP A 63 0.87 -11.50 -6.08
N ALA A 64 2.00 -10.81 -6.28
CA ALA A 64 3.26 -11.46 -6.61
C ALA A 64 3.72 -12.39 -5.48
N ALA A 65 3.59 -11.95 -4.21
CA ALA A 65 3.92 -12.76 -3.04
C ALA A 65 2.99 -13.98 -2.87
N GLU A 66 1.68 -13.80 -3.03
CA GLU A 66 0.69 -14.90 -3.00
C GLU A 66 0.91 -15.92 -4.11
N THR A 67 1.36 -15.46 -5.29
CA THR A 67 1.71 -16.36 -6.39
C THR A 67 2.99 -17.13 -6.06
N ALA A 68 4.00 -16.46 -5.51
CA ALA A 68 5.27 -17.06 -5.11
C ALA A 68 5.14 -18.04 -3.92
N GLU A 69 4.08 -17.92 -3.09
CA GLU A 69 3.78 -18.88 -2.02
C GLU A 69 3.67 -20.32 -2.54
N LYS A 70 3.29 -20.52 -3.81
CA LYS A 70 3.21 -21.86 -4.42
C LYS A 70 4.56 -22.55 -4.54
N ASP A 71 5.66 -21.79 -4.51
CA ASP A 71 7.01 -22.27 -4.76
C ASP A 71 7.88 -22.35 -3.48
N VAL A 72 7.36 -21.91 -2.32
CA VAL A 72 8.11 -21.83 -1.05
C VAL A 72 7.31 -22.38 0.15
N PRO A 73 7.95 -22.71 1.29
CA PRO A 73 7.22 -23.18 2.47
C PRO A 73 6.22 -22.14 2.99
N GLN A 74 5.03 -22.61 3.38
CA GLN A 74 3.92 -21.75 3.81
C GLN A 74 4.28 -20.77 4.94
N ALA A 75 5.00 -21.25 5.96
CA ALA A 75 5.40 -20.40 7.08
C ALA A 75 6.31 -19.23 6.64
N PHE A 76 7.18 -19.48 5.66
CA PHE A 76 8.03 -18.45 5.07
C PHE A 76 7.21 -17.48 4.21
N ALA A 77 6.29 -18.01 3.39
CA ALA A 77 5.41 -17.19 2.57
C ALA A 77 4.56 -16.21 3.39
N ILE A 78 3.95 -16.66 4.49
CA ILE A 78 3.14 -15.81 5.36
C ILE A 78 3.97 -14.68 5.97
N ALA A 79 5.20 -14.97 6.41
CA ALA A 79 6.09 -13.96 6.97
C ALA A 79 6.47 -12.89 5.92
N VAL A 80 6.81 -13.31 4.70
CA VAL A 80 7.14 -12.41 3.59
C VAL A 80 5.92 -11.59 3.17
N LEU A 81 4.75 -12.22 3.06
CA LEU A 81 3.49 -11.55 2.71
C LEU A 81 3.15 -10.48 3.75
N ALA A 82 3.33 -10.76 5.04
CA ALA A 82 3.10 -9.78 6.10
C ALA A 82 4.01 -8.54 5.97
N VAL A 83 5.29 -8.72 5.64
CA VAL A 83 6.22 -7.60 5.41
C VAL A 83 5.86 -6.83 4.15
N LEU A 84 5.57 -7.53 3.04
CA LEU A 84 5.22 -6.89 1.77
C LEU A 84 3.89 -6.15 1.82
N ALA A 85 2.92 -6.65 2.60
CA ALA A 85 1.62 -6.00 2.78
C ALA A 85 1.72 -4.60 3.39
N VAL A 86 2.78 -4.34 4.17
CA VAL A 86 3.05 -3.03 4.77
C VAL A 86 4.30 -2.36 4.20
N ALA A 87 4.83 -2.86 3.07
CA ALA A 87 6.00 -2.29 2.40
C ALA A 87 5.89 -0.79 2.09
N PRO A 88 4.71 -0.24 1.70
CA PRO A 88 4.56 1.20 1.53
C PRO A 88 4.90 2.02 2.78
N GLU A 89 4.55 1.52 3.97
CA GLU A 89 4.85 2.19 5.24
C GLU A 89 6.35 2.22 5.48
N TYR A 90 7.03 1.09 5.30
CA TYR A 90 8.49 1.02 5.41
C TYR A 90 9.20 1.93 4.41
N ALA A 91 8.67 2.08 3.19
CA ALA A 91 9.26 2.95 2.18
C ALA A 91 9.17 4.43 2.59
N VAL A 92 8.05 4.87 3.15
CA VAL A 92 7.85 6.25 3.62
C VAL A 92 8.70 6.53 4.85
N ASP A 93 8.71 5.63 5.83
CA ASP A 93 9.52 5.80 7.05
C ASP A 93 11.02 5.82 6.73
N ALA A 94 11.47 4.94 5.83
CA ALA A 94 12.86 4.92 5.34
C ALA A 94 13.24 6.22 4.63
N LEU A 95 12.32 6.85 3.88
CA LEU A 95 12.56 8.14 3.25
C LEU A 95 12.77 9.24 4.30
N TYR A 96 11.93 9.30 5.33
CA TYR A 96 12.09 10.29 6.41
C TYR A 96 13.37 10.03 7.22
N ALA A 97 13.67 8.77 7.54
CA ALA A 97 14.90 8.39 8.23
C ALA A 97 16.15 8.75 7.41
N TRP A 98 16.13 8.52 6.09
CA TRP A 98 17.20 8.92 5.20
C TRP A 98 17.40 10.45 5.19
N GLN A 99 16.32 11.22 5.04
CA GLN A 99 16.37 12.68 5.07
C GLN A 99 16.88 13.21 6.41
N ALA A 100 16.53 12.55 7.52
CA ALA A 100 17.04 12.88 8.84
C ALA A 100 18.56 12.67 8.93
N GLY A 101 19.05 11.52 8.45
CA GLY A 101 20.49 11.23 8.36
C GLY A 101 21.26 12.18 7.42
N ALA A 102 20.59 12.70 6.40
CA ALA A 102 21.12 13.70 5.47
C ALA A 102 21.12 15.14 6.02
N GLY A 103 20.69 15.36 7.26
CA GLY A 103 20.75 16.66 7.95
C GLY A 103 19.42 17.37 8.17
N SER A 104 18.29 16.78 7.78
CA SER A 104 16.96 17.34 8.05
C SER A 104 16.46 16.94 9.45
N ALA A 105 16.73 17.78 10.46
CA ALA A 105 16.27 17.50 11.83
C ALA A 105 14.74 17.34 11.93
N ALA A 106 13.97 18.07 11.12
CA ALA A 106 12.52 17.93 11.08
C ALA A 106 12.07 16.56 10.56
N ALA A 107 12.79 15.97 9.60
CA ALA A 107 12.48 14.64 9.07
C ALA A 107 12.66 13.54 10.13
N GLY A 108 13.57 13.74 11.10
CA GLY A 108 13.73 12.80 12.23
C GLY A 108 12.47 12.71 13.09
N ASN A 109 11.85 13.86 13.38
CA ASN A 109 10.57 13.88 14.09
C ASN A 109 9.44 13.25 13.26
N LEU A 110 9.44 13.44 11.94
CA LEU A 110 8.46 12.83 11.03
C LEU A 110 8.61 11.31 10.97
N ALA A 111 9.83 10.76 10.92
CA ALA A 111 10.07 9.32 10.94
C ALA A 111 9.48 8.67 12.22
N VAL A 112 9.82 9.22 13.39
CA VAL A 112 9.30 8.69 14.67
C VAL A 112 7.78 8.84 14.75
N ALA A 113 7.22 9.97 14.29
CA ALA A 113 5.78 10.18 14.27
C ALA A 113 5.07 9.21 13.31
N ASN A 114 5.65 8.93 12.14
CA ASN A 114 5.13 7.99 11.17
C ASN A 114 5.16 6.55 11.73
N MET A 115 6.32 6.08 12.19
CA MET A 115 6.48 4.75 12.80
C MET A 115 5.52 4.51 13.98
N THR A 116 5.42 5.47 14.91
CA THR A 116 4.53 5.34 16.07
C THR A 116 3.06 5.50 15.69
N GLY A 117 2.75 6.37 14.74
CA GLY A 117 1.40 6.56 14.20
C GLY A 117 0.88 5.29 13.50
N ALA A 118 1.68 4.67 12.65
CA ALA A 118 1.32 3.44 11.94
C ALA A 118 0.97 2.30 12.90
N ASN A 119 1.80 2.07 13.93
CA ASN A 119 1.53 1.05 14.95
C ASN A 119 0.24 1.33 15.73
N ARG A 120 -0.04 2.60 16.05
CA ARG A 120 -1.29 3.00 16.72
C ARG A 120 -2.51 2.81 15.83
N ILE A 121 -2.41 3.13 14.54
CA ILE A 121 -3.49 2.91 13.58
C ILE A 121 -3.73 1.40 13.36
N LEU A 122 -2.66 0.61 13.25
CA LEU A 122 -2.76 -0.85 13.06
C LEU A 122 -3.55 -1.51 14.18
N ILE A 123 -3.22 -1.22 15.44
CA ILE A 123 -3.89 -1.82 16.60
C ILE A 123 -5.23 -1.13 16.86
N GLY A 124 -5.22 0.21 16.91
CA GLY A 124 -6.36 1.02 17.33
C GLY A 124 -7.50 1.06 16.34
N LEU A 125 -7.22 1.01 15.03
CA LEU A 125 -8.23 1.00 13.96
C LEU A 125 -8.23 -0.31 13.17
N GLY A 126 -7.06 -0.86 12.84
CA GLY A 126 -6.97 -2.09 12.04
C GLY A 126 -7.54 -3.31 12.77
N TRP A 127 -6.94 -3.69 13.90
CA TRP A 127 -7.35 -4.87 14.66
C TRP A 127 -8.75 -4.73 15.26
N SER A 128 -9.04 -3.57 15.85
CA SER A 128 -10.37 -3.28 16.40
C SER A 128 -11.46 -3.31 15.31
N GLY A 129 -11.18 -2.75 14.13
CA GLY A 129 -12.08 -2.76 12.98
C GLY A 129 -12.37 -4.17 12.48
N ILE A 130 -11.34 -5.00 12.32
CA ILE A 130 -11.50 -6.41 11.94
C ILE A 130 -12.31 -7.17 13.00
N ALA A 131 -12.04 -6.95 14.29
CA ALA A 131 -12.77 -7.59 15.38
C ALA A 131 -14.27 -7.21 15.36
N LEU A 132 -14.58 -5.91 15.26
CA LEU A 132 -15.95 -5.42 15.17
C LEU A 132 -16.68 -5.95 13.93
N PHE A 133 -16.01 -5.96 12.77
CA PHE A 133 -16.57 -6.53 11.55
C PHE A 133 -16.87 -8.02 11.69
N THR A 134 -15.97 -8.77 12.35
CA THR A 134 -16.13 -10.20 12.60
C THR A 134 -17.31 -10.48 13.53
N ILE A 135 -17.45 -9.71 14.61
CA ILE A 135 -18.61 -9.80 15.53
C ILE A 135 -19.91 -9.50 14.79
N TYR A 136 -19.94 -8.43 14.00
CA TYR A 136 -21.10 -8.06 13.19
C TYR A 136 -21.48 -9.18 12.22
N ARG A 137 -20.51 -9.75 11.50
CA ARG A 137 -20.73 -10.88 10.59
C ARG A 137 -21.30 -12.09 11.32
N ALA A 138 -20.72 -12.48 12.45
CA ALA A 138 -21.18 -13.63 13.24
C ALA A 138 -22.62 -13.44 13.77
N ALA A 139 -22.99 -12.23 14.18
CA ALA A 139 -24.35 -11.92 14.64
C ALA A 139 -25.38 -11.86 13.48
N SER A 140 -24.92 -11.61 12.25
CA SER A 140 -25.78 -11.50 11.05
C SER A 140 -26.02 -12.84 10.34
N THR A 141 -25.19 -13.85 10.60
CA THR A 141 -25.37 -15.19 10.02
C THR A 141 -26.35 -15.98 10.87
N ASN A 142 -27.65 -15.92 10.52
CA ASN A 142 -28.63 -16.87 11.02
C ASN A 142 -28.39 -18.22 10.34
N ASP A 143 -27.72 -19.13 11.03
CA ASP A 143 -27.59 -20.51 10.58
C ASP A 143 -28.89 -21.26 10.90
N ALA A 144 -29.69 -21.52 9.85
CA ALA A 144 -30.93 -22.28 9.98
C ALA A 144 -30.71 -23.76 10.39
N ALA A 145 -29.46 -24.24 10.46
CA ALA A 145 -29.12 -25.57 10.95
C ALA A 145 -28.89 -25.64 12.47
N VAL A 146 -28.99 -24.50 13.19
CA VAL A 146 -28.77 -24.40 14.65
C VAL A 146 -30.06 -24.08 15.42
N GLU A 147 -31.24 -24.20 14.78
CA GLU A 147 -32.56 -24.20 15.47
C GLU A 147 -33.02 -25.62 15.84
#